data_AF-A0A8J9RCU0-F1
#
_entry.id   AF-A0A8J9RCU0-F1
#
_cell.length_a   1.000
_cell.length_b   1.000
_cell.length_c   1.000
_cell.angle_alpha   90.00
_cell.angle_beta   90.00
_cell.angle_gamma   90.00
#
_symmetry.space_group_name_H-M   'P 1'
#
loop_
_entity.id
_entity.type
_entity.pdbx_description
1 polymer ?
#
loop_
_entity_poly.entity_id
_entity_poly.type
_entity_poly.pdbx_seq_one_letter_code
_entity_poly.pdbx_strand_id
1 'polypeptide(L)'
;MVNKEGPATAFDLFFSRLVTGPKMVVYDNACNLHRYALRRAPKFFAETAFRIDRLHIFNHNGCSSGYNLAKYPQDMKIVEGVRLRTLNTQVAEQCNSILDRVRTQVVYMHHDNGMVYLKYFLACSNEMVRKR
;
A
#
# COMPACT_ATOMS: atom_id res chain seq x y z
N MET A 1 7.71 21.15 -0.34
CA MET A 1 7.67 19.85 0.38
C MET A 1 6.82 18.88 -0.43
N VAL A 2 7.44 17.89 -1.06
CA VAL A 2 6.68 16.84 -1.77
C VAL A 2 6.17 15.87 -0.71
N ASN A 3 4.86 15.90 -0.43
CA ASN A 3 4.21 14.85 0.35
C ASN A 3 4.28 13.57 -0.48
N LYS A 4 5.24 12.70 -0.16
CA LYS A 4 5.51 11.45 -0.89
C LYS A 4 4.34 10.45 -0.86
N GLU A 5 3.35 10.70 -0.02
CA GLU A 5 2.13 9.89 0.13
C GLU A 5 0.85 10.67 -0.20
N GLY A 6 0.96 11.76 -0.96
CA GLY A 6 -0.21 12.51 -1.42
C GLY A 6 -0.92 11.84 -2.62
N PRO A 7 -2.21 12.14 -2.85
CA PRO A 7 -2.94 11.72 -4.04
C PRO A 7 -2.23 12.07 -5.36
N ALA A 8 -1.51 13.21 -5.39
CA ALA A 8 -0.75 13.64 -6.55
C ALA A 8 0.38 12.67 -6.90
N THR A 9 1.16 12.23 -5.92
CA THR A 9 2.28 11.31 -6.12
C THR A 9 1.79 9.96 -6.65
N ALA A 10 0.71 9.43 -6.08
CA ALA A 10 0.11 8.18 -6.55
C ALA A 10 -0.46 8.32 -7.97
N PHE A 11 -1.12 9.45 -8.27
CA PHE A 11 -1.59 9.75 -9.62
C PHE A 11 -0.44 9.80 -10.63
N ASP A 12 0.62 10.56 -10.33
CA ASP A 12 1.76 10.71 -11.23
C ASP A 12 2.45 9.37 -11.48
N LEU A 13 2.53 8.50 -10.46
CA LEU A 13 3.03 7.13 -10.61
C LEU A 13 2.21 6.35 -11.63
N PHE A 14 0.88 6.28 -11.47
CA PHE A 14 0.04 5.51 -12.39
C PHE A 14 0.04 6.10 -13.79
N PHE A 15 -0.08 7.42 -13.90
CA PHE A 15 -0.23 8.11 -15.18
C PHE A 15 1.07 8.13 -16.00
N SER A 16 2.23 8.22 -15.35
CA SER A 16 3.53 8.24 -16.04
C SER A 16 4.10 6.84 -16.32
N ARG A 17 3.73 5.82 -15.53
CA ARG A 17 4.32 4.48 -15.62
C ARG A 17 3.43 3.45 -16.29
N LEU A 18 2.12 3.67 -16.34
CA LEU A 18 1.18 2.73 -16.95
C LEU A 18 0.64 3.29 -18.27
N VAL A 19 0.59 2.44 -19.28
CA VAL A 19 0.04 2.78 -20.60
C VAL A 19 -1.49 2.93 -20.53
N THR A 20 -2.13 2.12 -19.67
CA THR A 20 -3.58 2.12 -19.44
C THR A 20 -3.86 2.18 -17.95
N GLY A 21 -5.02 2.75 -17.58
CA GLY A 21 -5.47 2.78 -16.19
C GLY A 21 -5.52 1.39 -15.58
N PRO A 22 -5.09 1.24 -14.31
CA PRO A 22 -5.23 -0.02 -13.61
C PRO A 22 -6.72 -0.35 -13.41
N LYS A 23 -7.08 -1.64 -13.47
CA LYS A 23 -8.47 -2.07 -13.18
C LYS A 23 -8.86 -1.79 -11.73
N MET A 24 -7.89 -1.84 -10.82
CA MET A 24 -8.11 -1.61 -9.40
C MET A 24 -6.90 -0.94 -8.76
N VAL A 25 -7.17 -0.03 -7.84
CA VAL A 25 -6.16 0.58 -6.95
C VAL A 25 -6.61 0.34 -5.52
N VAL A 26 -5.79 -0.35 -4.75
CA VAL A 26 -5.93 -0.48 -3.29
C VAL A 26 -4.94 0.48 -2.64
N TYR A 27 -5.44 1.48 -1.93
CA TYR A 27 -4.61 2.54 -1.36
C TYR A 27 -5.28 3.20 -0.15
N ASP A 28 -4.51 3.54 0.87
CA ASP A 28 -5.04 4.06 2.15
C ASP A 28 -5.76 5.39 1.99
N ASN A 29 -5.34 6.20 1.02
CA ASN A 29 -5.99 7.47 0.68
C ASN A 29 -6.74 7.40 -0.66
N ALA A 30 -7.29 6.22 -1.01
CA ALA A 30 -7.96 5.98 -2.28
C ALA A 30 -9.18 6.89 -2.51
N CYS A 31 -9.87 7.33 -1.46
CA CYS A 31 -11.01 8.24 -1.58
C CYS A 31 -10.62 9.60 -2.18
N ASN A 32 -9.51 10.19 -1.72
CA ASN A 32 -9.00 11.45 -2.26
C ASN A 32 -8.29 11.24 -3.60
N LEU A 33 -7.59 10.11 -3.77
CA LEU A 33 -6.99 9.74 -5.05
C LEU A 33 -8.05 9.60 -6.14
N HIS A 34 -9.18 8.94 -5.86
CA HIS A 34 -10.26 8.76 -6.83
C HIS A 34 -10.78 10.11 -7.33
N ARG A 35 -11.07 11.05 -6.42
CA ARG A 35 -11.53 12.40 -6.77
C ARG A 35 -10.48 13.17 -7.58
N TYR A 36 -9.20 13.03 -7.20
CA TYR A 36 -8.10 13.68 -7.89
C TYR A 36 -7.90 13.12 -9.30
N ALA A 37 -7.91 11.80 -9.44
CA ALA A 37 -7.73 11.08 -10.70
C ALA A 37 -8.83 11.42 -11.71
N LEU A 38 -10.11 11.41 -11.29
CA LEU A 38 -11.22 11.79 -12.17
C LEU A 38 -11.21 13.26 -12.58
N ARG A 39 -10.67 14.16 -11.74
CA ARG A 39 -10.53 15.58 -12.12
C ARG A 39 -9.43 15.79 -13.17
N ARG A 40 -8.38 14.99 -13.14
CA ARG A 40 -7.17 15.18 -13.97
C ARG A 40 -7.19 14.37 -15.25
N ALA A 41 -7.56 13.10 -15.17
CA ALA A 41 -7.52 12.16 -16.29
C ALA A 41 -8.71 11.18 -16.25
N PRO A 42 -9.96 11.68 -16.36
CA PRO A 42 -11.15 10.83 -16.21
C PRO A 42 -11.18 9.68 -17.21
N LYS A 43 -10.71 9.89 -18.46
CA LYS A 43 -10.66 8.83 -19.48
C LYS A 43 -9.68 7.71 -19.11
N PHE A 44 -8.53 8.06 -18.54
CA PHE A 44 -7.51 7.07 -18.16
C PHE A 44 -7.99 6.20 -17.00
N PHE A 45 -8.72 6.77 -16.05
CA PHE A 45 -9.21 6.07 -14.84
C PHE A 45 -10.70 5.69 -14.92
N ALA A 46 -11.33 5.73 -16.10
CA ALA A 46 -12.77 5.53 -16.25
C ALA A 46 -13.25 4.17 -15.74
N GLU A 47 -12.42 3.14 -15.91
CA GLU A 47 -12.70 1.76 -15.51
C GLU A 47 -11.92 1.33 -14.25
N THR A 48 -11.30 2.29 -13.54
CA THR A 48 -10.50 2.00 -12.36
C THR A 48 -11.37 1.96 -11.10
N ALA A 49 -11.38 0.81 -10.43
CA ALA A 49 -11.98 0.67 -9.10
C ALA A 49 -11.01 1.15 -8.01
N PHE A 50 -11.40 2.18 -7.25
CA PHE A 50 -10.63 2.67 -6.10
C PHE A 50 -11.15 2.04 -4.81
N ARG A 51 -10.27 1.42 -4.03
CA ARG A 51 -10.58 0.73 -2.78
C ARG A 51 -9.56 1.09 -1.70
N ILE A 52 -10.01 1.15 -0.46
CA ILE A 52 -9.19 1.35 0.73
C ILE A 52 -9.01 -0.02 1.38
N ASP A 53 -7.79 -0.28 1.86
CA ASP A 53 -7.49 -1.51 2.57
C ASP A 53 -8.31 -1.66 3.87
N ARG A 54 -8.44 -2.92 4.32
CA ARG A 54 -9.27 -3.33 5.46
C ARG A 54 -8.86 -2.72 6.80
N LEU A 55 -7.58 -2.40 7.02
CA LEU A 55 -7.16 -1.77 8.27
C LEU A 55 -7.34 -0.26 8.26
N HIS A 56 -7.11 0.37 7.12
CA HIS A 56 -7.21 1.82 7.02
C HIS A 56 -8.65 2.33 6.92
N ILE A 57 -9.61 1.51 6.47
CA ILE A 57 -11.00 1.93 6.28
C ILE A 57 -11.65 2.49 7.57
N PHE A 58 -11.23 2.06 8.75
CA PHE A 58 -11.75 2.56 10.02
C PHE A 58 -11.39 4.04 10.27
N ASN A 59 -10.36 4.56 9.59
CA ASN A 59 -9.98 5.97 9.66
C ASN A 59 -10.79 6.84 8.68
N HIS A 60 -11.69 6.24 7.88
CA HIS A 60 -12.45 6.93 6.82
C HIS A 60 -13.94 7.07 7.15
N ASN A 61 -14.23 7.80 8.24
CA ASN A 61 -15.58 7.96 8.79
C ASN A 61 -16.56 8.76 7.90
N GLY A 62 -16.05 9.57 6.97
CA GLY A 62 -16.88 10.37 6.04
C GLY A 62 -16.91 9.85 4.60
N CYS A 63 -16.29 8.71 4.33
CA CYS A 63 -16.17 8.17 2.97
C CYS A 63 -17.32 7.21 2.63
N SER A 64 -17.64 7.11 1.33
CA SER A 64 -18.61 6.15 0.85
C SER A 64 -18.19 4.71 1.18
N SER A 65 -19.18 3.87 1.51
CA SER A 65 -18.98 2.43 1.70
C SER A 65 -18.41 1.74 0.46
N GLY A 66 -18.54 2.35 -0.73
CA GLY A 66 -17.94 1.90 -1.98
C GLY A 66 -16.41 1.81 -1.97
N TYR A 67 -15.75 2.52 -1.07
CA TYR A 67 -14.30 2.41 -0.90
C TYR A 67 -13.89 1.22 -0.03
N ASN A 68 -14.81 0.62 0.73
CA ASN A 68 -14.46 -0.48 1.64
C ASN A 68 -14.25 -1.78 0.85
N LEU A 69 -13.00 -2.19 0.69
CA LEU A 69 -12.65 -3.43 -0.02
C LEU A 69 -13.36 -4.67 0.55
N ALA A 70 -13.57 -4.73 1.87
CA ALA A 70 -14.21 -5.87 2.53
C ALA A 70 -15.67 -6.10 2.09
N LYS A 71 -16.36 -5.04 1.62
CA LYS A 71 -17.76 -5.12 1.20
C LYS A 71 -17.94 -5.68 -0.22
N TYR A 72 -16.85 -5.80 -0.98
CA TYR A 72 -16.90 -6.23 -2.38
C TYR A 72 -16.01 -7.47 -2.60
N PRO A 73 -16.42 -8.65 -2.08
CA PRO A 73 -15.67 -9.89 -2.28
C PRO A 73 -15.57 -10.33 -3.75
N GLN A 74 -16.44 -9.83 -4.63
CA GLN A 74 -16.33 -10.01 -6.08
C GLN A 74 -15.15 -9.26 -6.70
N ASP A 75 -14.84 -8.07 -6.16
CA ASP A 75 -13.68 -7.27 -6.55
C ASP A 75 -12.39 -7.99 -6.12
N MET A 76 -12.48 -8.88 -5.12
CA MET A 76 -11.36 -9.70 -4.66
C MET A 76 -10.95 -10.84 -5.61
N LYS A 77 -11.53 -10.97 -6.81
CA LYS A 77 -11.22 -12.06 -7.75
C LYS A 77 -10.19 -11.73 -8.83
N ILE A 78 -9.65 -10.50 -8.86
CA ILE A 78 -9.06 -9.96 -10.10
C ILE A 78 -7.62 -9.48 -9.91
N VAL A 79 -6.69 -10.39 -9.64
CA VAL A 79 -5.29 -10.23 -10.09
C VAL A 79 -4.77 -11.61 -10.49
N GLU A 80 -4.72 -11.91 -11.79
CA GLU A 80 -3.99 -13.07 -12.34
C GLU A 80 -4.23 -14.44 -11.65
N GLY A 81 -5.48 -14.75 -11.30
CA GLY A 81 -5.83 -16.02 -10.64
C GLY A 81 -5.60 -16.05 -9.13
N VAL A 82 -5.08 -14.97 -8.54
CA VAL A 82 -4.91 -14.81 -7.10
C VAL A 82 -6.14 -14.10 -6.52
N ARG A 83 -6.79 -14.74 -5.54
CA ARG A 83 -7.89 -14.10 -4.80
C ARG A 83 -7.29 -13.08 -3.83
N LEU A 84 -7.68 -11.81 -3.92
CA LEU A 84 -7.31 -10.77 -2.93
C LEU A 84 -7.78 -11.13 -1.51
N ARG A 85 -8.79 -12.00 -1.38
CA ARG A 85 -9.20 -12.55 -0.09
C ARG A 85 -8.08 -13.33 0.60
N THR A 86 -7.25 -14.05 -0.17
CA THR A 86 -6.12 -14.84 0.33
C THR A 86 -4.80 -14.05 0.31
N LEU A 87 -4.76 -12.90 -0.37
CA LEU A 87 -3.60 -12.01 -0.30
C LEU A 87 -3.60 -11.29 1.05
N ASN A 88 -2.46 -11.40 1.73
CA ASN A 88 -2.18 -10.59 2.90
C ASN A 88 -1.88 -9.16 2.44
N THR A 89 -2.90 -8.31 2.44
CA THR A 89 -2.73 -6.88 2.13
C THR A 89 -1.94 -6.13 3.22
N GLN A 90 -1.63 -6.80 4.34
CA GLN A 90 -0.94 -6.26 5.52
C GLN A 90 0.56 -6.56 5.55
N VAL A 91 1.12 -7.22 4.53
CA VAL A 91 2.54 -7.61 4.54
C VAL A 91 3.45 -6.40 4.75
N ALA A 92 3.16 -5.27 4.10
CA ALA A 92 3.95 -4.06 4.23
C ALA A 92 3.94 -3.52 5.68
N GLU A 93 2.77 -3.45 6.32
CA GLU A 93 2.64 -3.00 7.71
C GLU A 93 3.28 -3.96 8.71
N GLN A 94 3.14 -5.27 8.49
CA GLN A 94 3.79 -6.28 9.31
C GLN A 94 5.32 -6.16 9.22
N CYS A 95 5.85 -5.97 8.01
CA CYS A 95 7.28 -5.71 7.81
C CYS A 95 7.72 -4.40 8.49
N ASN A 96 6.93 -3.33 8.34
CA ASN A 96 7.23 -2.04 8.98
C ASN A 96 7.21 -2.15 10.51
N SER A 97 6.24 -2.86 11.09
CA SER A 97 6.16 -3.11 12.53
C SER A 97 7.36 -3.90 13.06
N ILE A 98 7.88 -4.85 12.28
CA ILE A 98 9.11 -5.58 12.61
C ILE A 98 10.32 -4.63 12.60
N LEU A 99 10.41 -3.76 11.60
CA LEU A 99 11.48 -2.77 11.49
C LEU A 99 11.40 -1.68 12.57
N ASP A 100 10.21 -1.32 13.04
CA ASP A 100 10.04 -0.29 14.06
C ASP A 100 10.69 -0.71 15.40
N ARG A 101 10.83 -2.02 15.64
CA ARG A 101 11.53 -2.59 16.83
C ARG A 101 13.00 -2.21 16.92
N VAL A 102 13.63 -1.95 15.77
CA VAL A 102 15.06 -1.64 15.65
C VAL A 102 15.33 -0.18 15.30
N ARG A 103 14.26 0.60 15.06
CA ARG A 103 14.36 1.98 14.60
C ARG A 103 15.20 2.83 15.54
N THR A 104 14.93 2.78 16.85
CA THR A 104 15.63 3.60 17.84
C THR A 104 17.12 3.31 17.86
N GLN A 105 17.51 2.04 17.79
CA GLN A 105 18.90 1.59 17.80
C GLN A 105 19.63 2.08 16.53
N VAL A 106 19.00 1.93 15.36
CA VAL A 106 19.57 2.35 14.08
C VAL A 106 19.78 3.85 14.01
N VAL A 107 18.88 4.66 14.58
CA VAL A 107 19.00 6.12 14.59
C VAL A 107 20.24 6.62 15.36
N TYR A 108 20.72 5.87 16.35
CA TYR A 108 21.94 6.20 17.09
C TYR A 108 23.23 5.67 16.44
N MET A 109 23.13 4.95 15.31
CA MET A 109 24.29 4.41 14.59
C MET A 109 24.74 5.33 13.45
N HIS A 110 26.04 5.32 13.15
CA HIS A 110 26.53 5.82 11.85
C HIS A 110 25.91 4.99 10.71
N HIS A 111 25.74 5.60 9.54
CA HIS A 111 25.04 5.01 8.39
C HIS A 111 25.53 3.59 8.06
N ASP A 112 26.85 3.39 7.97
CA ASP A 112 27.44 2.09 7.62
C ASP A 112 27.09 1.01 8.65
N ASN A 113 27.19 1.34 9.93
CA ASN A 113 26.84 0.43 11.03
C ASN A 113 25.33 0.13 11.05
N GLY A 114 24.50 1.15 10.83
CA GLY A 114 23.05 1.00 10.73
C GLY A 114 22.64 0.07 9.58
N MET A 115 23.31 0.18 8.43
CA MET A 115 23.05 -0.68 7.27
C MET A 115 23.46 -2.13 7.52
N VAL A 116 24.61 -2.38 8.17
CA VAL A 116 25.03 -3.74 8.56
C VAL A 116 24.05 -4.32 9.58
N TYR A 117 23.67 -3.54 10.59
CA TYR A 117 22.74 -3.96 11.63
C TYR A 117 21.36 -4.32 11.06
N LEU A 118 20.78 -3.48 10.19
CA LEU A 118 19.50 -3.74 9.54
C LEU A 118 19.54 -5.03 8.70
N LYS A 119 20.61 -5.24 7.91
CA LYS A 119 20.79 -6.47 7.11
C LYS A 119 20.82 -7.71 8.00
N TYR A 120 21.57 -7.65 9.09
CA TYR A 120 21.68 -8.75 10.05
C TYR A 120 20.33 -9.05 10.72
N PHE A 121 19.64 -8.01 11.20
CA PHE A 121 18.32 -8.14 11.82
C PHE A 121 17.28 -8.76 10.88
N LEU A 122 17.27 -8.35 9.61
CA LEU A 122 16.39 -8.93 8.59
C LEU A 122 16.76 -10.39 8.30
N ALA A 123 18.05 -10.73 8.23
CA ALA A 123 18.51 -12.10 8.03
C ALA A 123 18.04 -13.02 9.16
N CYS A 124 18.24 -12.62 10.43
CA CYS A 124 17.76 -13.38 11.59
C CYS A 124 16.23 -13.51 11.58
N SER A 125 15.51 -12.44 11.27
CA SER A 125 14.04 -12.45 11.21
C SER A 125 13.52 -13.43 10.15
N ASN A 126 14.15 -13.47 8.97
CA ASN A 126 13.81 -14.40 7.91
C ASN A 126 14.14 -15.86 8.28
N GLU A 127 15.23 -16.09 9.00
CA GLU A 127 15.59 -17.43 9.48
C GLU A 127 14.58 -17.95 10.51
N MET A 128 14.12 -17.10 11.44
CA MET A 128 13.08 -17.48 12.42
C MET A 128 11.76 -17.85 11.74
N VAL A 129 11.37 -17.17 10.67
CA VAL A 129 10.15 -17.48 9.90
C VAL A 129 10.32 -18.81 9.16
N ARG A 130 11.50 -19.10 8.60
CA ARG A 130 11.78 -20.37 7.89
C ARG A 130 11.76 -21.61 8.77
N LYS A 131 12.01 -21.46 10.07
CA LYS A 131 12.02 -22.56 11.06
C LYS A 131 10.62 -22.88 11.61
N ARG A 132 9.60 -22.10 11.25
CA ARG A 132 8.18 -22.33 11.57
C ARG A 132 7.45 -22.94 10.39
#